data_AF-A0A923RX34-F1
#
_entry.id   AF-A0A923RX34-F1
#
_cell.length_a   1.000
_cell.length_b   1.000
_cell.length_c   1.000
_cell.angle_alpha   90.00
_cell.angle_beta   90.00
_cell.angle_gamma   90.00
#
_symmetry.space_group_name_H-M   'P 1'
#
loop_
_entity.id
_entity.type
_entity.pdbx_description
1 polymer ?
#
loop_
_entity_poly.entity_id
_entity_poly.type
_entity_poly.pdbx_seq_one_letter_code
_entity_poly.pdbx_strand_id
1 'polypeptide(L)'
;MKSKTYEEFVEKFKPKKTTDDCYTPPLVYDAVKDWACAEYNIDPKTIVRPFWPDGDYEKFAYPDGCVVLDNPPFSILVKICEFYLDKEISFFLFAPSLTALSGKKVYMRMNHIICNAGIEYENGAIVRTAFVTNLGDDVVMQTAPTLGAAVNSVVEELRKEKVRTLPKYDYPDHVVTAAMMQRYSKYGIDFKVRRKDCIQISALDAQRKNGKTIFGAGLLLSDRAAAEHAAAECVATERAVAERDAAHKWMLSDRERDIIASLG
;
A
#
# COMPACT_ATOMS: atom_id res chain seq x y z
N MET A 1 19.69 0.90 33.64
CA MET A 1 19.29 -0.15 32.66
C MET A 1 17.90 -0.64 33.04
N LYS A 2 16.87 -0.36 32.24
CA LYS A 2 15.52 -0.86 32.51
C LYS A 2 15.46 -2.34 32.14
N SER A 3 15.08 -3.22 33.06
CA SER A 3 14.91 -4.64 32.79
C SER A 3 13.76 -4.82 31.81
N LYS A 4 14.01 -5.49 30.70
CA LYS A 4 12.94 -6.00 29.84
C LYS A 4 12.10 -6.97 30.66
N THR A 5 10.78 -6.79 30.68
CA THR A 5 9.87 -7.66 31.43
C THR A 5 9.91 -9.07 30.81
N TYR A 6 9.69 -10.10 31.63
CA TYR A 6 9.64 -11.50 31.17
C TYR A 6 8.64 -11.68 30.01
N GLU A 7 7.58 -10.87 29.98
CA GLU A 7 6.58 -10.79 28.91
C GLU A 7 7.20 -10.39 27.55
N GLU A 8 8.09 -9.40 27.51
CA GLU A 8 8.81 -8.99 26.29
C GLU A 8 9.78 -10.09 25.80
N PHE A 9 10.33 -10.88 26.72
CA PHE A 9 11.20 -12.01 26.39
C PHE A 9 10.39 -13.16 25.78
N VAL A 10 9.23 -13.48 26.34
CA VAL A 10 8.32 -14.52 25.84
C VAL A 10 7.71 -14.14 24.49
N GLU A 11 7.39 -12.87 24.25
CA GLU A 11 6.90 -12.41 22.95
C GLU A 11 7.87 -12.67 21.79
N LYS A 12 9.18 -12.61 22.04
CA LYS A 12 10.21 -12.86 21.02
C LYS A 12 10.21 -14.30 20.49
N PHE A 13 9.68 -15.25 21.26
CA PHE A 13 9.58 -16.67 20.90
C PHE A 13 8.21 -17.05 20.34
N LYS A 14 7.23 -16.13 20.31
CA LYS A 14 6.00 -16.36 19.55
C LYS A 14 6.37 -16.44 18.07
N PRO A 15 5.83 -17.42 17.31
CA PRO A 15 6.02 -17.47 15.87
C PRO A 15 5.67 -16.10 15.28
N LYS A 16 6.54 -15.57 14.40
CA LYS A 16 6.22 -14.33 13.69
C LYS A 16 4.94 -14.59 12.90
N LYS A 17 3.86 -13.88 13.23
CA LYS A 17 2.63 -13.88 12.42
C LYS A 17 3.03 -13.56 10.99
N THR A 18 2.76 -14.48 10.08
CA THR A 18 2.95 -14.23 8.65
C THR A 18 1.85 -13.27 8.19
N THR A 19 1.97 -12.67 7.00
CA THR A 19 0.89 -11.84 6.44
C THR A 19 -0.44 -12.60 6.33
N ASP A 20 -0.40 -13.94 6.32
CA ASP A 20 -1.56 -14.82 6.29
C ASP A 20 -2.29 -14.93 7.65
N ASP A 21 -1.64 -14.55 8.76
CA ASP A 21 -2.18 -14.66 10.13
C ASP A 21 -2.74 -13.33 10.67
N CYS A 22 -3.00 -12.37 9.79
CA CYS A 22 -3.22 -10.98 10.18
C CYS A 22 -4.63 -10.53 9.89
N TYR A 23 -5.33 -10.14 10.95
CA TYR A 23 -6.70 -9.65 10.84
C TYR A 23 -6.74 -8.27 10.19
N THR A 24 -7.77 -8.08 9.38
CA THR A 24 -8.15 -6.77 8.86
C THR A 24 -8.65 -5.90 10.01
N PRO A 25 -8.22 -4.63 10.15
CA PRO A 25 -8.78 -3.72 11.13
C PRO A 25 -10.32 -3.70 11.05
N PRO A 26 -11.07 -3.80 12.16
CA PRO A 26 -12.53 -3.95 12.13
C PRO A 26 -13.23 -2.87 11.31
N LEU A 27 -12.86 -1.60 11.48
CA LEU A 27 -13.45 -0.49 10.73
C LEU A 27 -13.20 -0.60 9.21
N VAL A 28 -12.04 -1.14 8.81
CA VAL A 28 -11.73 -1.36 7.39
C VAL A 28 -12.56 -2.51 6.84
N TYR A 29 -12.69 -3.60 7.60
CA TYR A 29 -13.55 -4.71 7.23
C TYR A 29 -15.01 -4.26 7.08
N ASP A 30 -15.53 -3.47 8.02
CA ASP A 30 -16.90 -2.96 7.95
C ASP A 30 -17.12 -2.05 6.74
N ALA A 31 -16.18 -1.15 6.42
CA ALA A 31 -16.28 -0.33 5.21
C ALA A 31 -16.31 -1.15 3.90
N VAL A 32 -15.52 -2.23 3.83
CA VAL A 32 -15.53 -3.16 2.69
C VAL A 32 -16.85 -3.93 2.64
N LYS A 33 -17.32 -4.44 3.79
CA LYS A 33 -18.56 -5.18 3.92
C LYS A 33 -19.76 -4.35 3.48
N ASP A 34 -19.88 -3.14 3.99
CA ASP A 34 -20.99 -2.24 3.69
C ASP A 34 -21.01 -1.86 2.19
N TRP A 35 -19.84 -1.62 1.60
CA TRP A 35 -19.74 -1.37 0.16
C TRP A 35 -20.15 -2.59 -0.67
N ALA A 36 -19.64 -3.79 -0.34
CA ALA A 36 -19.95 -5.01 -1.07
C ALA A 36 -21.44 -5.39 -0.95
N CYS A 37 -22.04 -5.20 0.23
CA CYS A 37 -23.47 -5.36 0.43
C CYS A 37 -24.29 -4.44 -0.46
N ALA A 38 -23.91 -3.17 -0.56
CA ALA A 38 -24.62 -2.21 -1.40
C ALA A 38 -24.46 -2.51 -2.89
N GLU A 39 -23.26 -2.86 -3.33
CA GLU A 39 -22.94 -3.10 -4.75
C GLU A 39 -23.62 -4.38 -5.28
N TYR A 40 -23.55 -5.47 -4.52
CA TYR A 40 -24.01 -6.79 -4.96
C TYR A 40 -25.33 -7.22 -4.30
N ASN A 41 -26.01 -6.30 -3.61
CA ASN A 41 -27.26 -6.57 -2.90
C ASN A 41 -27.17 -7.79 -1.95
N ILE A 42 -26.06 -7.90 -1.22
CA ILE A 42 -25.81 -8.99 -0.26
C ILE A 42 -26.54 -8.67 1.05
N ASP A 43 -27.35 -9.60 1.57
CA ASP A 43 -27.87 -9.51 2.93
C ASP A 43 -26.72 -9.66 3.93
N PRO A 44 -26.40 -8.64 4.76
CA PRO A 44 -25.31 -8.72 5.73
C PRO A 44 -25.41 -9.91 6.69
N LYS A 45 -26.61 -10.45 6.91
CA LYS A 45 -26.85 -11.61 7.79
C LYS A 45 -26.42 -12.94 7.19
N THR A 46 -26.26 -13.02 5.87
CA THR A 46 -25.83 -14.25 5.17
C THR A 46 -24.32 -14.30 4.98
N ILE A 47 -23.60 -13.27 5.42
CA ILE A 47 -22.14 -13.22 5.32
C ILE A 47 -21.50 -14.21 6.29
N VAL A 48 -20.58 -15.01 5.78
CA VAL A 48 -19.77 -15.94 6.57
C VAL A 48 -18.28 -15.60 6.45
N ARG A 49 -17.54 -15.89 7.52
CA ARG A 49 -16.10 -15.59 7.65
C ARG A 49 -15.33 -16.85 8.06
N PRO A 50 -15.00 -17.75 7.12
CA PRO A 50 -14.41 -19.06 7.41
C PRO A 50 -12.91 -19.01 7.74
N PHE A 51 -12.26 -17.85 7.67
CA PHE A 51 -10.82 -17.73 7.92
C PHE A 51 -10.54 -17.18 9.31
N TRP A 52 -10.19 -18.09 10.22
CA TRP A 52 -9.68 -17.79 11.55
C TRP A 52 -8.56 -18.79 11.88
N PRO A 53 -7.73 -18.52 12.91
CA PRO A 53 -6.65 -19.41 13.31
C PRO A 53 -7.13 -20.85 13.53
N ASP A 54 -6.42 -21.80 12.94
CA ASP A 54 -6.75 -23.24 12.95
C ASP A 54 -8.09 -23.62 12.27
N GLY A 55 -8.72 -22.69 11.56
CA GLY A 55 -9.91 -22.93 10.75
C GLY A 55 -9.63 -23.75 9.48
N ASP A 56 -10.56 -24.62 9.12
CA ASP A 56 -10.53 -25.41 7.88
C ASP A 56 -11.71 -24.97 7.00
N TYR A 57 -11.44 -24.05 6.06
CA TYR A 57 -12.46 -23.52 5.16
C TYR A 57 -13.10 -24.61 4.29
N GLU A 58 -12.44 -25.75 4.08
CA GLU A 58 -13.00 -26.85 3.29
C GLU A 58 -14.08 -27.62 4.06
N LYS A 59 -14.02 -27.59 5.41
CA LYS A 59 -15.00 -28.22 6.31
C LYS A 59 -16.00 -27.26 6.93
N PHE A 60 -15.86 -25.97 6.64
CA PHE A 60 -16.81 -24.97 7.09
C PHE A 60 -18.22 -25.26 6.53
N ALA A 61 -19.24 -25.09 7.36
CA ALA A 61 -20.63 -25.25 6.93
C ALA A 61 -21.08 -23.96 6.23
N TYR A 62 -21.30 -24.01 4.92
CA TYR A 62 -21.78 -22.89 4.11
C TYR A 62 -23.32 -22.96 4.00
N PRO A 63 -24.09 -22.10 4.70
CA PRO A 63 -25.54 -22.08 4.56
C PRO A 63 -25.95 -21.69 3.14
N ASP A 64 -27.11 -22.17 2.70
CA ASP A 64 -27.66 -21.82 1.39
C ASP A 64 -27.81 -20.29 1.26
N GLY A 65 -27.32 -19.75 0.14
CA GLY A 65 -27.33 -18.31 -0.13
C GLY A 65 -26.31 -17.49 0.68
N CYS A 66 -25.37 -18.12 1.38
CA CYS A 66 -24.31 -17.39 2.06
C CYS A 66 -23.30 -16.75 1.08
N VAL A 67 -22.67 -15.67 1.53
CA VAL A 67 -21.55 -15.05 0.83
C VAL A 67 -20.34 -15.05 1.74
N VAL A 68 -19.23 -15.60 1.26
CA VAL A 68 -17.95 -15.53 1.96
C VAL A 68 -17.37 -14.14 1.76
N LEU A 69 -17.41 -13.27 2.78
CA LEU A 69 -16.74 -11.97 2.75
C LEU A 69 -15.66 -11.96 3.82
N ASP A 70 -14.41 -12.16 3.45
CA ASP A 70 -13.36 -12.35 4.45
C ASP A 70 -11.94 -12.14 3.91
N ASN A 71 -10.97 -12.10 4.81
CA ASN A 71 -9.54 -11.97 4.51
C ASN A 71 -8.84 -13.34 4.58
N PRO A 72 -8.69 -14.05 3.44
CA PRO A 72 -8.04 -15.35 3.43
C PRO A 72 -6.52 -15.25 3.57
N PRO A 73 -5.84 -16.36 3.91
CA PRO A 73 -4.40 -16.48 3.72
C PRO A 73 -4.05 -16.31 2.23
N PHE A 74 -3.24 -15.30 1.91
CA PHE A 74 -2.93 -14.94 0.52
C PHE A 74 -2.06 -15.99 -0.17
N SER A 75 -1.23 -16.73 0.57
CA SER A 75 -0.39 -17.79 0.02
C SER A 75 -1.16 -18.91 -0.68
N ILE A 76 -2.41 -19.16 -0.29
CA ILE A 76 -3.27 -20.20 -0.87
C ILE A 76 -4.55 -19.64 -1.52
N LEU A 77 -4.60 -18.32 -1.77
CA LEU A 77 -5.78 -17.63 -2.33
C LEU A 77 -6.32 -18.31 -3.59
N VAL A 78 -5.44 -18.72 -4.53
CA VAL A 78 -5.86 -19.38 -5.77
C VAL A 78 -6.57 -20.70 -5.49
N LYS A 79 -6.11 -21.49 -4.51
CA LYS A 79 -6.73 -22.75 -4.11
C LYS A 79 -8.10 -22.50 -3.48
N ILE A 80 -8.21 -21.48 -2.64
CA ILE A 80 -9.47 -21.06 -2.01
C ILE A 80 -10.49 -20.62 -3.07
N CYS A 81 -10.08 -19.78 -4.02
CA CYS A 81 -10.95 -19.36 -5.12
C CYS A 81 -11.38 -20.55 -5.98
N GLU A 82 -10.46 -21.47 -6.34
CA GLU A 82 -10.78 -22.68 -7.10
C GLU A 82 -11.85 -23.51 -6.36
N PHE A 83 -11.70 -23.72 -5.04
CA PHE A 83 -12.67 -24.42 -4.22
C PHE A 83 -14.06 -23.75 -4.20
N TYR A 84 -14.12 -22.43 -3.99
CA TYR A 84 -15.42 -21.73 -3.98
C TYR A 84 -16.10 -21.72 -5.35
N LEU A 85 -15.32 -21.53 -6.41
CA LEU A 85 -15.85 -21.58 -7.77
C LEU A 85 -16.36 -22.98 -8.15
N ASP A 86 -15.67 -24.05 -7.75
CA ASP A 86 -16.08 -25.43 -8.06
C ASP A 86 -17.29 -25.90 -7.24
N LYS A 87 -17.53 -25.27 -6.07
CA LYS A 87 -18.69 -25.53 -5.22
C LYS A 87 -19.83 -24.53 -5.39
N GLU A 88 -19.70 -23.59 -6.33
CA GLU A 88 -20.68 -22.53 -6.58
C GLU A 88 -20.98 -21.69 -5.31
N ILE A 89 -19.98 -21.51 -4.45
CA ILE A 89 -20.08 -20.68 -3.25
C ILE A 89 -19.82 -19.22 -3.65
N SER A 90 -20.73 -18.33 -3.28
CA SER A 90 -20.57 -16.90 -3.51
C SER A 90 -19.49 -16.31 -2.59
N PHE A 91 -18.59 -15.48 -3.12
CA PHE A 91 -17.51 -14.90 -2.32
C PHE A 91 -17.13 -13.48 -2.75
N PHE A 92 -16.59 -12.72 -1.81
CA PHE A 92 -15.90 -11.44 -1.97
C PHE A 92 -14.68 -11.44 -1.03
N LEU A 93 -13.49 -11.75 -1.57
CA LEU A 93 -12.29 -11.99 -0.78
C LEU A 93 -11.28 -10.86 -0.94
N PHE A 94 -10.58 -10.56 0.16
CA PHE A 94 -9.40 -9.69 0.12
C PHE A 94 -8.27 -10.38 -0.65
N ALA A 95 -7.51 -9.61 -1.43
CA ALA A 95 -6.44 -10.11 -2.28
C ALA A 95 -5.25 -9.14 -2.34
N PRO A 96 -4.02 -9.63 -2.57
CA PRO A 96 -2.87 -8.78 -2.84
C PRO A 96 -2.99 -8.10 -4.21
N SER A 97 -3.03 -6.77 -4.24
CA SER A 97 -3.32 -6.00 -5.46
C SER A 97 -2.32 -6.22 -6.60
N LEU A 98 -1.03 -6.38 -6.29
CA LEU A 98 0.02 -6.51 -7.31
C LEU A 98 0.03 -7.87 -8.00
N THR A 99 -0.57 -8.89 -7.39
CA THR A 99 -0.59 -10.27 -7.90
C THR A 99 -2.01 -10.80 -8.09
N ALA A 100 -3.02 -9.91 -8.13
CA ALA A 100 -4.41 -10.29 -8.24
C ALA A 100 -4.68 -11.16 -9.49
N LEU A 101 -4.01 -10.88 -10.61
CA LEU A 101 -4.17 -11.62 -11.87
C LEU A 101 -3.29 -12.89 -12.00
N SER A 102 -2.60 -13.31 -10.93
CA SER A 102 -1.67 -14.45 -11.01
C SER A 102 -2.36 -15.83 -11.07
N GLY A 103 -3.65 -15.92 -10.77
CA GLY A 103 -4.41 -17.17 -10.71
C GLY A 103 -4.82 -17.73 -12.08
N LYS A 104 -3.89 -18.34 -12.83
CA LYS A 104 -4.10 -18.84 -14.21
C LYS A 104 -5.36 -19.71 -14.43
N LYS A 105 -5.78 -20.49 -13.43
CA LYS A 105 -6.96 -21.37 -13.54
C LYS A 105 -8.29 -20.67 -13.26
N VAL A 106 -8.25 -19.58 -12.49
CA VAL A 106 -9.44 -18.94 -11.91
C VAL A 106 -9.68 -17.54 -12.48
N TYR A 107 -8.69 -16.92 -13.12
CA TYR A 107 -8.78 -15.51 -13.51
C TYR A 107 -9.92 -15.17 -14.49
N MET A 108 -10.35 -16.12 -15.35
CA MET A 108 -11.50 -15.91 -16.23
C MET A 108 -12.84 -16.29 -15.58
N ARG A 109 -12.82 -16.88 -14.37
CA ARG A 109 -14.01 -17.38 -13.65
C ARG A 109 -14.47 -16.42 -12.54
N MET A 110 -13.80 -15.28 -12.37
CA MET A 110 -14.07 -14.33 -11.29
C MET A 110 -13.65 -12.92 -11.69
N ASN A 111 -14.21 -11.94 -10.98
CA ASN A 111 -13.91 -10.52 -11.10
C ASN A 111 -12.78 -10.10 -10.16
N HIS A 112 -11.87 -9.25 -10.65
CA HIS A 112 -10.75 -8.67 -9.92
C HIS A 112 -10.96 -7.17 -9.75
N ILE A 113 -11.14 -6.71 -8.51
CA ILE A 113 -11.48 -5.33 -8.18
C ILE A 113 -10.26 -4.60 -7.63
N ILE A 114 -9.80 -3.58 -8.36
CA ILE A 114 -8.66 -2.73 -7.96
C ILE A 114 -9.17 -1.39 -7.45
N CYS A 115 -8.85 -1.03 -6.21
CA CYS A 115 -9.42 0.16 -5.55
C CYS A 115 -8.37 1.09 -4.89
N ASN A 116 -7.07 0.87 -5.14
CA ASN A 116 -5.99 1.67 -4.55
C ASN A 116 -6.10 1.82 -3.02
N ALA A 117 -6.30 0.69 -2.32
CA ALA A 117 -6.33 0.65 -0.87
C ALA A 117 -4.97 0.20 -0.30
N GLY A 118 -4.41 1.01 0.61
CA GLY A 118 -3.22 0.65 1.39
C GLY A 118 -3.61 0.39 2.84
N ILE A 119 -3.79 -0.87 3.22
CA ILE A 119 -4.30 -1.26 4.53
C ILE A 119 -3.14 -1.65 5.43
N GLU A 120 -3.07 -1.06 6.63
CA GLU A 120 -2.20 -1.51 7.72
C GLU A 120 -2.92 -2.62 8.49
N TYR A 121 -2.42 -3.85 8.39
CA TYR A 121 -2.96 -5.01 9.11
C TYR A 121 -2.43 -5.05 10.55
N GLU A 122 -3.03 -5.89 11.40
CA GLU A 122 -2.65 -5.96 12.83
C GLU A 122 -1.18 -6.24 13.12
N ASN A 123 -0.45 -6.90 12.21
CA ASN A 123 1.00 -7.09 12.34
C ASN A 123 1.84 -5.86 11.97
N GLY A 124 1.21 -4.74 11.62
CA GLY A 124 1.85 -3.52 11.15
C GLY A 124 2.28 -3.54 9.68
N ALA A 125 1.98 -4.60 8.93
CA ALA A 125 2.26 -4.65 7.50
C ALA A 125 1.29 -3.75 6.74
N ILE A 126 1.83 -2.85 5.92
CA ILE A 126 1.04 -2.05 4.98
C ILE A 126 1.00 -2.80 3.65
N VAL A 127 -0.17 -3.34 3.30
CA VAL A 127 -0.36 -4.11 2.07
C VAL A 127 -1.26 -3.33 1.11
N ARG A 128 -0.89 -3.35 -0.19
CA ARG A 128 -1.79 -2.88 -1.24
C ARG A 128 -2.84 -3.95 -1.50
N THR A 129 -4.07 -3.66 -1.11
CA THR A 129 -5.17 -4.62 -1.12
C THR A 129 -6.13 -4.35 -2.28
N ALA A 130 -6.48 -5.43 -2.97
CA ALA A 130 -7.52 -5.54 -3.97
C ALA A 130 -8.56 -6.56 -3.49
N PHE A 131 -9.56 -6.85 -4.31
CA PHE A 131 -10.57 -7.86 -4.00
C PHE A 131 -10.81 -8.79 -5.19
N VAL A 132 -11.23 -10.01 -4.92
CA VAL A 132 -11.67 -10.98 -5.94
C VAL A 132 -13.05 -11.51 -5.57
N THR A 133 -13.93 -11.65 -6.55
CA THR A 133 -15.33 -12.05 -6.32
C THR A 133 -15.91 -12.77 -7.53
N ASN A 134 -16.82 -13.72 -7.33
CA ASN A 134 -17.64 -14.31 -8.39
C ASN A 134 -19.02 -13.66 -8.54
N LEU A 135 -19.26 -12.51 -7.89
CA LEU A 135 -20.52 -11.76 -7.95
C LEU A 135 -20.59 -10.76 -9.12
N GLY A 136 -19.51 -10.64 -9.90
CA GLY A 136 -19.32 -9.62 -10.92
C GLY A 136 -19.72 -10.01 -12.33
N ASP A 137 -20.67 -10.94 -12.50
CA ASP A 137 -21.15 -11.44 -13.79
C ASP A 137 -20.01 -11.82 -14.76
N ASP A 138 -19.94 -11.18 -15.93
CA ASP A 138 -18.95 -11.42 -16.99
C ASP A 138 -17.69 -10.53 -16.89
N VAL A 139 -17.61 -9.68 -15.86
CA VAL A 139 -16.50 -8.74 -15.67
C VAL A 139 -15.28 -9.46 -15.09
N VAL A 140 -14.20 -9.56 -15.87
CA VAL A 140 -12.93 -10.16 -15.40
C VAL A 140 -12.16 -9.21 -14.47
N MET A 141 -12.14 -7.91 -14.75
CA MET A 141 -11.37 -6.95 -13.96
C MET A 141 -11.98 -5.56 -14.04
N GLN A 142 -12.04 -4.86 -12.90
CA GLN A 142 -12.54 -3.49 -12.84
C GLN A 142 -11.84 -2.65 -11.76
N THR A 143 -11.99 -1.33 -11.87
CA THR A 143 -11.66 -0.42 -10.79
C THR A 143 -12.89 -0.09 -9.95
N ALA A 144 -12.74 0.07 -8.64
CA ALA A 144 -13.82 0.54 -7.75
C ALA A 144 -13.39 1.78 -6.95
N PRO A 145 -13.51 2.99 -7.52
CA PRO A 145 -13.12 4.23 -6.84
C PRO A 145 -13.90 4.50 -5.55
N THR A 146 -15.19 4.14 -5.49
CA THR A 146 -16.05 4.33 -4.31
C THR A 146 -15.64 3.42 -3.15
N LEU A 147 -15.32 2.16 -3.43
CA LEU A 147 -14.69 1.24 -2.46
C LEU A 147 -13.36 1.80 -1.95
N GLY A 148 -12.53 2.27 -2.88
CA GLY A 148 -11.24 2.89 -2.56
C GLY A 148 -11.39 4.10 -1.64
N ALA A 149 -12.35 4.98 -1.91
CA ALA A 149 -12.64 6.13 -1.07
C ALA A 149 -13.14 5.74 0.32
N ALA A 150 -14.03 4.75 0.42
CA ALA A 150 -14.55 4.24 1.70
C ALA A 150 -13.42 3.68 2.58
N VAL A 151 -12.58 2.81 2.02
CA VAL A 151 -11.44 2.22 2.75
C VAL A 151 -10.41 3.28 3.14
N ASN A 152 -10.03 4.16 2.20
CA ASN A 152 -9.00 5.16 2.46
C ASN A 152 -9.45 6.20 3.50
N SER A 153 -10.73 6.55 3.56
CA SER A 153 -11.26 7.45 4.59
C SER A 153 -11.07 6.86 6.00
N VAL A 154 -11.42 5.58 6.19
CA VAL A 154 -11.21 4.87 7.46
C VAL A 154 -9.73 4.74 7.80
N VAL A 155 -8.89 4.40 6.82
CA VAL A 155 -7.43 4.30 7.03
C VAL A 155 -6.84 5.65 7.44
N GLU A 156 -7.28 6.75 6.85
CA GLU A 156 -6.85 8.10 7.24
C GLU A 156 -7.27 8.48 8.65
N GLU A 157 -8.48 8.13 9.08
CA GLU A 157 -8.96 8.34 10.44
C GLU A 157 -8.12 7.57 11.46
N LEU A 158 -7.93 6.26 11.24
CA LEU A 158 -7.05 5.42 12.06
C LEU A 158 -5.61 5.96 12.13
N ARG A 159 -5.12 6.53 11.02
CA ARG A 159 -3.80 7.14 10.97
C ARG A 159 -3.72 8.45 11.76
N LYS A 160 -4.75 9.29 11.72
CA LYS A 160 -4.80 10.55 12.50
C LYS A 160 -4.78 10.28 14.00
N GLU A 161 -5.39 9.18 14.45
CA GLU A 161 -5.35 8.74 15.86
C GLU A 161 -3.95 8.27 16.28
N LYS A 162 -3.25 7.52 15.41
CA LYS A 162 -1.94 6.95 15.71
C LYS A 162 -0.77 7.91 15.52
N VAL A 163 -0.84 8.82 14.54
CA VAL A 163 0.30 9.59 14.06
C VAL A 163 0.03 11.08 14.16
N ARG A 164 0.90 11.78 14.90
CA ARG A 164 1.01 13.24 14.81
C ARG A 164 1.54 13.59 13.42
N THR A 165 0.65 14.02 12.52
CA THR A 165 1.05 14.49 11.19
C THR A 165 1.96 15.69 11.32
N LEU A 166 3.24 15.51 11.02
CA LEU A 166 4.18 16.62 10.93
C LEU A 166 4.00 17.30 9.57
N PRO A 167 3.89 18.62 9.53
CA PRO A 167 3.86 19.36 8.27
C PRO A 167 5.13 19.09 7.46
N LYS A 168 4.98 19.00 6.14
CA LYS A 168 6.11 19.05 5.21
C LYS A 168 6.51 20.51 5.01
N TYR A 169 7.81 20.77 4.97
CA TYR A 169 8.37 22.09 4.72
C TYR A 169 9.28 22.02 3.50
N ASP A 170 9.11 22.98 2.60
CA ASP A 170 10.08 23.29 1.57
C ASP A 170 10.98 24.42 2.05
N TYR A 171 12.23 24.38 1.59
CA TYR A 171 13.26 25.34 1.97
C TYR A 171 13.79 26.05 0.73
N PRO A 172 14.23 27.32 0.84
CA PRO A 172 14.93 27.99 -0.25
C PRO A 172 16.27 27.31 -0.55
N ASP A 173 16.80 27.54 -1.75
CA ASP A 173 18.06 26.94 -2.22
C ASP A 173 19.27 27.26 -1.31
N HIS A 174 19.18 28.31 -0.50
CA HIS A 174 20.19 28.66 0.50
C HIS A 174 20.22 27.73 1.71
N VAL A 175 19.31 26.77 1.81
CA VAL A 175 19.26 25.81 2.92
C VAL A 175 19.41 24.41 2.38
N VAL A 176 20.44 23.71 2.84
CA VAL A 176 20.63 22.29 2.57
C VAL A 176 20.54 21.48 3.86
N THR A 177 19.87 20.32 3.78
CA THR A 177 19.70 19.38 4.91
C THR A 177 20.38 18.05 4.61
N ALA A 178 20.63 17.25 5.66
CA ALA A 178 21.19 15.91 5.47
C ALA A 178 20.32 15.01 4.59
N ALA A 179 18.99 15.16 4.64
CA ALA A 179 18.07 14.40 3.79
C ALA A 179 18.22 14.75 2.30
N MET A 180 18.42 16.03 1.97
CA MET A 180 18.72 16.47 0.60
C MET A 180 20.07 15.90 0.13
N MET A 181 21.11 15.98 0.96
CA MET A 181 22.43 15.39 0.65
C MET A 181 22.36 13.88 0.41
N GLN A 182 21.55 13.16 1.20
CA GLN A 182 21.32 11.73 1.02
C GLN A 182 20.67 11.45 -0.34
N ARG A 183 19.71 12.28 -0.77
CA ARG A 183 19.09 12.19 -2.09
C ARG A 183 20.11 12.40 -3.21
N TYR A 184 21.01 13.38 -3.08
CA TYR A 184 22.07 13.61 -4.08
C TYR A 184 23.01 12.42 -4.21
N SER A 185 23.43 11.85 -3.08
CA SER A 185 24.25 10.64 -3.06
C SER A 185 23.56 9.46 -3.76
N LYS A 186 22.26 9.24 -3.48
CA LYS A 186 21.46 8.19 -4.16
C LYS A 186 21.50 8.34 -5.68
N TYR A 187 21.35 9.57 -6.18
CA TYR A 187 21.38 9.84 -7.62
C TYR A 187 22.78 10.05 -8.19
N GLY A 188 23.84 9.71 -7.45
CA GLY A 188 25.23 9.76 -7.93
C GLY A 188 25.73 11.18 -8.21
N ILE A 189 25.31 12.16 -7.39
CA ILE A 189 25.70 13.57 -7.49
C ILE A 189 26.73 13.86 -6.40
N ASP A 190 27.95 14.22 -6.80
CA ASP A 190 29.03 14.63 -5.90
C ASP A 190 28.93 16.13 -5.56
N PHE A 191 28.07 16.45 -4.60
CA PHE A 191 27.89 17.82 -4.11
C PHE A 191 28.62 18.06 -2.78
N LYS A 192 29.39 19.15 -2.68
CA LYS A 192 30.26 19.46 -1.53
C LYS A 192 30.08 20.90 -1.06
N VAL A 193 29.71 21.08 0.19
CA VAL A 193 29.67 22.40 0.85
C VAL A 193 30.98 22.63 1.60
N ARG A 194 31.67 23.76 1.32
CA ARG A 194 32.92 24.11 2.02
C ARG A 194 32.62 24.93 3.27
N ARG A 195 33.48 24.83 4.28
CA ARG A 195 33.33 25.53 5.57
C ARG A 195 33.13 27.05 5.44
N LYS A 196 33.79 27.68 4.47
CA LYS A 196 33.70 29.13 4.22
C LYS A 196 32.37 29.57 3.59
N ASP A 197 31.62 28.63 3.02
CA ASP A 197 30.42 28.89 2.23
C ASP A 197 29.13 28.52 2.98
N CYS A 198 29.24 28.19 4.28
CA CYS A 198 28.06 27.83 5.07
C CYS A 198 28.18 28.14 6.56
N ILE A 199 27.03 28.28 7.21
CA ILE A 199 26.89 28.23 8.67
C ILE A 199 25.79 27.24 9.05
N GLN A 200 25.95 26.55 10.17
CA GLN A 200 24.89 25.68 10.69
C GLN A 200 23.72 26.51 11.20
N ILE A 201 22.50 26.12 10.83
CA ILE A 201 21.26 26.69 11.34
C ILE A 201 20.32 25.61 11.86
N SER A 202 19.64 25.89 12.98
CA SER A 202 18.58 25.03 13.52
C SER A 202 17.18 25.42 13.04
N ALA A 203 17.02 26.65 12.53
CA ALA A 203 15.76 27.20 12.03
C ALA A 203 16.02 28.45 11.17
N LEU A 204 15.13 28.73 10.22
CA LEU A 204 15.00 30.07 9.62
C LEU A 204 14.23 31.00 10.55
N ASP A 205 14.43 32.31 10.45
CA ASP A 205 13.67 33.28 11.27
C ASP A 205 12.16 33.20 11.03
N ALA A 206 11.74 32.91 9.80
CA ALA A 206 10.33 32.62 9.48
C ALA A 206 9.80 31.38 10.24
N GLN A 207 10.62 30.36 10.43
CA GLN A 207 10.24 29.19 11.24
C GLN A 207 10.23 29.51 12.74
N ARG A 208 11.18 30.32 13.22
CA ARG A 208 11.24 30.75 14.62
C ARG A 208 9.99 31.53 15.04
N LYS A 209 9.49 32.41 14.17
CA LYS A 209 8.21 33.13 14.37
C LYS A 209 7.02 32.20 14.60
N ASN A 210 7.10 30.96 14.09
CA ASN A 210 6.07 29.93 14.22
C ASN A 210 6.44 28.84 15.24
N GLY A 211 7.51 29.02 16.02
CA GLY A 211 8.00 28.02 16.98
C GLY A 211 8.46 26.71 16.34
N LYS A 212 8.94 26.76 15.08
CA LYS A 212 9.37 25.60 14.30
C LYS A 212 10.89 25.58 14.10
N THR A 213 11.42 24.40 13.81
CA THR A 213 12.85 24.16 13.55
C THR A 213 13.03 23.24 12.34
N ILE A 214 14.23 23.25 11.78
CA ILE A 214 14.68 22.29 10.77
C ILE A 214 14.96 20.96 11.48
N PHE A 215 14.32 19.89 11.00
CA PHE A 215 14.54 18.56 11.55
C PHE A 215 15.99 18.13 11.35
N GLY A 216 16.72 17.89 12.44
CA GLY A 216 18.15 17.52 12.40
C GLY A 216 19.12 18.67 12.06
N ALA A 217 18.64 19.92 11.99
CA ALA A 217 19.37 21.11 11.53
C ALA A 217 19.72 21.10 10.03
N GLY A 218 20.22 22.23 9.54
CA GLY A 218 20.67 22.42 8.15
C GLY A 218 21.87 23.35 8.07
N LEU A 219 22.35 23.57 6.85
CA LEU A 219 23.37 24.56 6.55
C LEU A 219 22.72 25.71 5.77
N LEU A 220 22.94 26.94 6.24
CA LEU A 220 22.65 28.15 5.47
C LEU A 220 23.86 28.46 4.59
N LEU A 221 23.64 28.60 3.30
CA LEU A 221 24.66 28.67 2.26
C LEU A 221 24.90 30.11 1.80
N SER A 222 26.11 30.39 1.34
CA SER A 222 26.39 31.60 0.54
C SER A 222 25.69 31.52 -0.82
N ASP A 223 25.45 32.65 -1.49
CA ASP A 223 24.77 32.68 -2.80
C ASP A 223 25.44 31.77 -3.83
N ARG A 224 26.77 31.70 -3.82
CA ARG A 224 27.52 30.79 -4.69
C ARG A 224 27.21 29.32 -4.40
N ALA A 225 27.24 28.92 -3.12
CA ALA A 225 26.93 27.54 -2.74
C ALA A 225 25.44 27.20 -2.92
N ALA A 226 24.55 28.17 -2.76
CA ALA A 226 23.12 28.03 -3.04
C ALA A 226 22.86 27.78 -4.54
N ALA A 227 23.58 28.47 -5.43
CA ALA A 227 23.50 28.21 -6.88
C ALA A 227 24.01 26.81 -7.25
N GLU A 228 25.13 26.37 -6.64
CA GLU A 228 25.65 25.00 -6.80
C GLU A 228 24.66 23.95 -6.25
N HIS A 229 24.00 24.23 -5.14
CA HIS A 229 22.94 23.40 -4.55
C HIS A 229 21.71 23.30 -5.45
N ALA A 230 21.22 24.42 -5.97
CA ALA A 230 20.09 24.45 -6.90
C ALA A 230 20.38 23.62 -8.16
N ALA A 231 21.60 23.75 -8.72
CA ALA A 231 22.02 22.92 -9.86
C ALA A 231 22.04 21.42 -9.50
N ALA A 232 22.51 21.06 -8.30
CA ALA A 232 22.48 19.67 -7.82
C ALA A 232 21.04 19.16 -7.65
N GLU A 233 20.11 19.96 -7.14
CA GLU A 233 18.69 19.60 -7.00
C GLU A 233 18.01 19.41 -8.37
N CYS A 234 18.30 20.27 -9.35
CA CYS A 234 17.82 20.11 -10.73
C CYS A 234 18.28 18.78 -11.32
N VAL A 235 19.58 18.48 -11.26
CA VAL A 235 20.13 17.20 -11.78
C VAL A 235 19.54 16.00 -11.02
N ALA A 236 19.34 16.11 -9.70
CA ALA A 236 18.72 15.05 -8.90
C ALA A 236 17.26 14.79 -9.31
N THR A 237 16.54 15.86 -9.65
CA THR A 237 15.14 15.78 -10.10
C THR A 237 15.07 15.20 -11.51
N GLU A 238 15.91 15.64 -12.43
CA GLU A 238 16.01 15.08 -13.78
C GLU A 238 16.36 13.60 -13.75
N ARG A 239 17.36 13.19 -12.96
CA ARG A 239 17.73 11.77 -12.81
C ARG A 239 16.61 10.94 -12.19
N ALA A 240 15.88 11.49 -11.22
CA ALA A 240 14.71 10.84 -10.64
C ALA A 240 13.57 10.66 -11.65
N VAL A 241 13.34 11.63 -12.51
CA VAL A 241 12.34 11.54 -13.60
C VAL A 241 12.80 10.53 -14.64
N ALA A 242 14.05 10.60 -15.08
CA ALA A 242 14.62 9.65 -16.04
C ALA A 242 14.60 8.20 -15.53
N GLU A 243 14.89 7.96 -14.24
CA GLU A 243 14.78 6.63 -13.63
C GLU A 243 13.33 6.11 -13.66
N ARG A 244 12.34 6.98 -13.43
CA ARG A 244 10.91 6.62 -13.54
C ARG A 244 10.50 6.34 -14.99
N ASP A 245 11.10 7.05 -15.93
CA ASP A 245 10.78 6.95 -17.37
C ASP A 245 11.57 5.86 -18.10
N ALA A 246 12.63 5.31 -17.48
CA ALA A 246 13.46 4.23 -18.03
C ALA A 246 12.75 2.86 -18.13
N ALA A 247 11.42 2.86 -18.15
CA ALA A 247 10.61 1.67 -18.35
C ALA A 247 10.92 1.03 -19.71
N HIS A 248 11.40 -0.20 -19.70
CA HIS A 248 11.55 -1.00 -20.89
C HIS A 248 10.18 -1.21 -21.55
N LYS A 249 10.03 -0.79 -22.80
CA LYS A 249 8.78 -0.90 -23.55
C LYS A 249 8.77 -2.21 -24.34
N TRP A 250 7.80 -3.06 -24.05
CA TRP A 250 7.56 -4.31 -24.79
C TRP A 250 6.66 -4.04 -26.00
N MET A 251 6.91 -4.75 -27.10
CA MET A 251 6.11 -4.66 -28.34
C MET A 251 5.28 -5.93 -28.53
N LEU A 252 4.07 -5.79 -29.08
CA LEU A 252 3.24 -6.93 -29.47
C LEU A 252 3.86 -7.70 -30.63
N SER A 253 3.96 -9.01 -30.47
CA SER A 253 4.29 -9.97 -31.53
C SER A 253 3.12 -10.18 -32.50
N ASP A 254 3.40 -10.73 -33.68
CA ASP A 254 2.37 -11.06 -34.67
C ASP A 254 1.31 -12.01 -34.10
N ARG A 255 1.73 -13.03 -33.35
CA ARG A 255 0.82 -13.96 -32.66
C ARG A 255 -0.15 -13.24 -31.71
N GLU A 256 0.32 -12.24 -30.97
CA GLU A 256 -0.54 -11.48 -30.03
C GLU A 256 -1.49 -10.55 -30.78
N ARG A 257 -1.09 -10.02 -31.94
CA ARG A 257 -1.96 -9.24 -32.82
C ARG A 257 -3.06 -10.11 -33.44
N ASP A 258 -2.75 -11.33 -33.82
CA ASP A 258 -3.74 -12.30 -34.31
C ASP A 258 -4.75 -12.67 -33.21
N ILE A 259 -4.28 -12.87 -31.97
CA ILE A 259 -5.17 -13.06 -30.81
C ILE A 259 -6.09 -11.85 -30.68
N ILE A 260 -5.56 -10.63 -30.67
CA ILE A 260 -6.37 -9.40 -30.57
C ILE A 260 -7.42 -9.32 -31.68
N ALA A 261 -7.06 -9.66 -32.92
CA ALA A 261 -7.97 -9.64 -34.07
C ALA A 261 -9.11 -10.67 -33.95
N SER A 262 -8.95 -11.72 -33.14
CA SER A 262 -9.98 -12.72 -32.87
C SER A 262 -10.91 -12.39 -31.70
N LEU A 263 -10.62 -11.32 -30.96
CA LEU A 263 -11.45 -10.88 -29.82
C LEU A 263 -12.53 -9.90 -30.32
N GLY A 264 -13.78 -10.15 -29.96
CA GLY A 264 -14.94 -9.29 -30.26
C GLY A 264 -15.51 -9.47 -31.66
#